data_AF-A0SE97-F1
#
_entry.id   AF-A0SE97-F1
#
_cell.length_a   1.000
_cell.length_b   1.000
_cell.length_c   1.000
_cell.angle_alpha   90.00
_cell.angle_beta   90.00
_cell.angle_gamma   90.00
#
_symmetry.space_group_name_H-M   'P 1'
#
loop_
_entity.id
_entity.type
_entity.pdbx_description
1 polymer ?
#
loop_
_entity_poly.entity_id
_entity_poly.type
_entity_poly.pdbx_seq_one_letter_code
_entity_poly.pdbx_strand_id
1 'polypeptide(L)'
;QTNPLAELTNKRRLTALGPGGLSRDRAALEVRDVHPSHYGRICPIETPEGPNIGLINNLSTYARINEFGFIETPYRQVKNGKVLNDEHVYLTADKEKDFIVAQANIKTSEDGTILDESVIARYRGDDIMADPKDVDFVDVSPKQIVSIATSCIPFLENDDANRALMGANMQRQAVPLINPESPIVGTGVEFEAARDSGDAVVANEDGVVKYVDSKQIIIEGASGPKNYRLSDFWRSNSGTAITHLPIVKVGDSIKARDILADGPSMEKGELALGQNVVVAFTTWNGYNYEDAVIVSERIVIDDRFTSIHIDEYTLERRQTKQGPEEITREIPNISESHKKHLDEDGIIAIGTEVKVGDILVGKVTPKSQTQLSPEDKLLHAIFGEKSRNVKDNSLRVPNGGEGIVKSIKRFSKSDGHDLPADILEIIKIYVVQKRKIQEGDKMAGRHGNKGVISKILPIEDMPHMEDGTPVDIMLNPQGVPSRMNIGQVLEIHLGMAAKKLGIKVSTPVFEGVKEADLKDIMNEAGMENYGKVKLIDGRTGEAFDKPISVGVMYMLKLSHMVDDKLHTRNIGPYSLITQQPLGGKAQNGGQRFG
;
A
#
# COMPACT_ATOMS: atom_id res chain seq x y z
N GLN A 1 -6.14 -2.84 5.53
CA GLN A 1 -4.89 -2.59 6.26
C GLN A 1 -3.75 -3.09 5.38
N THR A 2 -3.58 -2.46 4.21
CA THR A 2 -2.50 -2.86 3.29
C THR A 2 -1.21 -2.19 3.73
N ASN A 3 -1.28 -0.88 3.99
CA ASN A 3 -0.20 -0.05 4.54
C ASN A 3 -0.82 1.07 5.42
N PRO A 4 0.00 1.85 6.17
CA PRO A 4 -0.50 2.87 7.09
C PRO A 4 -1.32 3.97 6.41
N LEU A 5 -0.92 4.40 5.21
CA LEU A 5 -1.65 5.42 4.45
C LEU A 5 -3.04 4.94 4.04
N ALA A 6 -3.17 3.67 3.63
CA ALA A 6 -4.45 3.07 3.29
C ALA A 6 -5.39 3.01 4.49
N GLU A 7 -4.87 2.75 5.70
CA GLU A 7 -5.65 2.78 6.93
C GLU A 7 -6.11 4.20 7.28
N LEU A 8 -5.19 5.16 7.26
CA LEU A 8 -5.46 6.56 7.55
C LEU A 8 -6.52 7.15 6.60
N THR A 9 -6.36 6.95 5.30
CA THR A 9 -7.36 7.36 4.31
C THR A 9 -8.70 6.67 4.54
N ASN A 10 -8.71 5.36 4.84
CA ASN A 10 -9.96 4.64 5.03
C ASN A 10 -10.75 5.17 6.24
N LYS A 11 -10.07 5.58 7.32
CA LYS A 11 -10.69 6.24 8.49
C LYS A 11 -11.26 7.62 8.16
N ARG A 12 -10.74 8.30 7.14
CA ARG A 12 -11.14 9.65 6.68
C ARG A 12 -12.05 9.64 5.43
N ARG A 13 -12.60 8.48 5.08
CA ARG A 13 -13.44 8.29 3.90
C ARG A 13 -14.86 8.78 4.14
N LEU A 14 -15.41 9.47 3.15
CA LEU A 14 -16.82 9.86 3.06
C LEU A 14 -17.52 8.98 2.02
N THR A 15 -18.74 8.52 2.32
CA THR A 15 -19.56 7.72 1.42
C THR A 15 -20.97 8.28 1.33
N ALA A 16 -21.44 8.54 0.10
CA ALA A 16 -22.83 8.84 -0.17
C ALA A 16 -23.70 7.56 -0.27
N LEU A 17 -23.08 6.39 -0.27
CA LEU A 17 -23.74 5.08 -0.32
C LEU A 17 -24.08 4.58 1.09
N GLY A 18 -25.14 3.80 1.22
CA GLY A 18 -25.52 3.11 2.47
C GLY A 18 -26.96 3.39 2.87
N PRO A 19 -27.38 2.91 4.07
CA PRO A 19 -28.71 3.21 4.62
C PRO A 19 -28.94 4.72 4.71
N GLY A 20 -30.03 5.22 4.11
CA GLY A 20 -30.32 6.66 4.05
C GLY A 20 -29.54 7.45 3.01
N GLY A 21 -28.61 6.80 2.28
CA GLY A 21 -27.85 7.39 1.19
C GLY A 21 -28.40 7.05 -0.19
N LEU A 22 -27.57 7.26 -1.21
CA LEU A 22 -27.86 6.94 -2.60
C LEU A 22 -27.50 5.50 -2.94
N SER A 23 -28.17 4.92 -3.94
CA SER A 23 -27.70 3.71 -4.61
C SER A 23 -26.89 4.07 -5.85
N ARG A 24 -25.96 3.20 -6.24
CA ARG A 24 -25.08 3.42 -7.40
C ARG A 24 -25.85 3.71 -8.68
N ASP A 25 -26.93 2.96 -8.90
CA ASP A 25 -27.75 3.04 -10.12
C ASP A 25 -28.71 4.25 -10.12
N ARG A 26 -28.98 4.83 -8.96
CA ARG A 26 -29.87 6.00 -8.81
C ARG A 26 -29.10 7.32 -8.70
N ALA A 27 -27.79 7.27 -8.50
CA ALA A 27 -26.99 8.47 -8.33
C ALA A 27 -26.77 9.19 -9.67
N ALA A 28 -27.38 10.36 -9.80
CA ALA A 28 -27.24 11.24 -10.95
C ALA A 28 -25.80 11.79 -11.07
N LEU A 29 -25.47 12.31 -12.26
CA LEU A 29 -24.16 12.91 -12.54
C LEU A 29 -23.87 14.09 -11.62
N GLU A 30 -24.87 14.92 -11.32
CA GLU A 30 -24.74 16.13 -10.50
C GLU A 30 -24.19 15.85 -9.09
N VAL A 31 -24.52 14.71 -8.49
CA VAL A 31 -24.03 14.34 -7.15
C VAL A 31 -22.61 13.78 -7.20
N ARG A 32 -22.16 13.32 -8.36
CA ARG A 32 -20.82 12.78 -8.58
C ARG A 32 -19.81 13.86 -8.93
N ASP A 33 -20.29 15.05 -9.32
CA ASP A 33 -19.46 16.14 -9.77
C ASP A 33 -18.78 16.88 -8.61
N VAL A 34 -17.69 17.59 -8.92
CA VAL A 34 -16.95 18.37 -7.93
C VAL A 34 -17.64 19.72 -7.76
N HIS A 35 -18.25 19.94 -6.59
CA HIS A 35 -18.90 21.21 -6.27
C HIS A 35 -17.89 22.20 -5.64
N PRO A 36 -17.98 23.52 -5.90
CA PRO A 36 -17.06 24.52 -5.32
C PRO A 36 -16.96 24.48 -3.79
N SER A 37 -18.04 24.13 -3.08
CA SER A 37 -18.02 23.99 -1.61
C SER A 37 -17.14 22.87 -1.09
N HIS A 38 -16.66 21.95 -1.96
CA HIS A 38 -15.70 20.92 -1.59
C HIS A 38 -14.34 21.51 -1.22
N TYR A 39 -14.03 22.73 -1.65
CA TYR A 39 -12.77 23.40 -1.36
C TYR A 39 -12.45 23.38 0.15
N GLY A 40 -11.27 22.87 0.51
CA GLY A 40 -10.82 22.73 1.90
C GLY A 40 -11.52 21.63 2.72
N ARG A 41 -12.59 21.00 2.19
CA ARG A 41 -13.47 20.08 2.92
C ARG A 41 -13.37 18.64 2.42
N ILE A 42 -13.55 18.46 1.11
CA ILE A 42 -13.55 17.17 0.43
C ILE A 42 -12.51 17.25 -0.69
N CYS A 43 -11.60 16.27 -0.73
CA CYS A 43 -10.58 16.26 -1.76
C CYS A 43 -11.20 16.07 -3.15
N PRO A 44 -10.90 16.94 -4.12
CA PRO A 44 -11.46 16.83 -5.47
C PRO A 44 -10.76 15.74 -6.32
N ILE A 45 -9.59 15.26 -5.87
CA ILE A 45 -8.75 14.31 -6.62
C ILE A 45 -8.95 12.87 -6.15
N GLU A 46 -9.05 12.65 -4.83
CA GLU A 46 -9.03 11.29 -4.28
C GLU A 46 -10.42 10.64 -4.24
N THR A 47 -10.79 9.98 -5.33
CA THR A 47 -11.99 9.14 -5.43
C THR A 47 -11.67 7.83 -6.17
N PRO A 48 -12.37 6.71 -5.89
CA PRO A 48 -12.17 5.47 -6.64
C PRO A 48 -12.54 5.62 -8.12
N GLU A 49 -11.73 5.01 -8.99
CA GLU A 49 -12.08 4.86 -10.40
C GLU A 49 -13.30 3.92 -10.58
N GLY A 50 -14.05 4.12 -11.66
CA GLY A 50 -15.15 3.22 -12.06
C GLY A 50 -16.51 3.61 -11.45
N PRO A 51 -17.39 2.62 -11.15
CA PRO A 51 -18.80 2.90 -10.82
C PRO A 51 -19.05 3.77 -9.58
N ASN A 52 -18.06 3.89 -8.69
CA ASN A 52 -18.16 4.64 -7.43
C ASN A 52 -17.57 6.06 -7.52
N ILE A 53 -17.14 6.52 -8.69
CA ILE A 53 -16.58 7.86 -8.85
C ILE A 53 -17.55 8.92 -8.31
N GLY A 54 -17.03 9.84 -7.51
CA GLY A 54 -17.77 10.94 -6.87
C GLY A 54 -18.69 10.53 -5.71
N LEU A 55 -18.99 9.24 -5.55
CA LEU A 55 -19.84 8.73 -4.45
C LEU A 55 -19.04 8.34 -3.20
N ILE A 56 -17.75 8.08 -3.40
CA ILE A 56 -16.79 7.85 -2.33
C ILE A 56 -15.71 8.89 -2.49
N ASN A 57 -15.56 9.76 -1.49
CA ASN A 57 -14.56 10.81 -1.46
C ASN A 57 -13.79 10.72 -0.14
N ASN A 58 -12.78 11.58 0.03
CA ASN A 58 -12.00 11.64 1.26
C ASN A 58 -11.97 13.06 1.80
N LEU A 59 -11.92 13.18 3.13
CA LEU A 59 -11.74 14.47 3.78
C LEU A 59 -10.41 15.09 3.35
N SER A 60 -10.43 16.41 3.11
CA SER A 60 -9.20 17.16 2.90
C SER A 60 -8.35 17.24 4.17
N THR A 61 -7.11 17.69 4.06
CA THR A 61 -6.08 17.60 5.12
C THR A 61 -6.52 18.26 6.43
N TYR A 62 -7.02 19.49 6.39
CA TYR A 62 -7.42 20.25 7.59
C TYR A 62 -8.93 20.25 7.87
N ALA A 63 -9.71 19.52 7.07
CA ALA A 63 -11.15 19.43 7.24
C ALA A 63 -11.51 18.77 8.59
N ARG A 64 -12.51 19.34 9.27
CA ARG A 64 -13.10 18.80 10.50
C ARG A 64 -14.61 18.73 10.41
N ILE A 65 -15.23 17.89 11.24
CA ILE A 65 -16.68 17.79 11.38
C ILE A 65 -17.08 18.54 12.65
N ASN A 66 -18.04 19.46 12.56
CA ASN A 66 -18.54 20.20 13.72
C ASN A 66 -19.61 19.41 14.50
N GLU A 67 -20.09 19.98 15.60
CA GLU A 67 -21.08 19.35 16.49
C GLU A 67 -22.42 19.01 15.80
N PHE A 68 -22.74 19.70 14.70
CA PHE A 68 -23.96 19.48 13.91
C PHE A 68 -23.76 18.49 12.75
N GLY A 69 -22.54 18.00 12.54
CA GLY A 69 -22.21 17.07 11.46
C GLY A 69 -21.85 17.74 10.13
N PHE A 70 -21.68 19.07 10.08
CA PHE A 70 -21.21 19.77 8.89
C PHE A 70 -19.68 19.79 8.82
N ILE A 71 -19.16 19.75 7.60
CA ILE A 71 -17.72 19.82 7.35
C ILE A 71 -17.28 21.29 7.32
N GLU A 72 -16.27 21.61 8.12
CA GLU A 72 -15.64 22.92 8.21
C GLU A 72 -14.18 22.84 7.79
N THR A 73 -13.67 23.96 7.27
CA THR A 73 -12.24 24.14 6.94
C THR A 73 -11.73 25.41 7.63
N PRO A 74 -10.47 25.45 8.06
CA PRO A 74 -9.91 26.62 8.74
C PRO A 74 -9.46 27.69 7.74
N TYR A 75 -9.55 28.94 8.17
CA TYR A 75 -9.09 30.13 7.48
C TYR A 75 -8.37 31.09 8.44
N ARG A 76 -7.48 31.93 7.92
CA ARG A 76 -6.87 33.06 8.64
C ARG A 76 -7.69 34.32 8.39
N GLN A 77 -8.05 35.04 9.45
CA GLN A 77 -8.84 36.26 9.31
C GLN A 77 -7.98 37.41 8.77
N VAL A 78 -8.55 38.24 7.91
CA VAL A 78 -7.94 39.48 7.42
C VAL A 78 -8.70 40.67 8.01
N LYS A 79 -7.96 41.68 8.49
CA LYS A 79 -8.53 42.96 8.91
C LYS A 79 -7.75 44.10 8.27
N ASN A 80 -8.43 44.94 7.51
CA ASN A 80 -7.85 46.11 6.84
C ASN A 80 -6.60 45.77 5.98
N GLY A 81 -6.65 44.67 5.22
CA GLY A 81 -5.52 44.22 4.39
C GLY A 81 -4.36 43.54 5.15
N LYS A 82 -4.56 43.24 6.44
CA LYS A 82 -3.59 42.55 7.29
C LYS A 82 -4.10 41.18 7.72
N VAL A 83 -3.36 40.13 7.37
CA VAL A 83 -3.63 38.75 7.79
C VAL A 83 -3.27 38.59 9.27
N LEU A 84 -4.22 38.12 10.07
CA LEU A 84 -4.03 37.79 11.47
C LEU A 84 -3.56 36.33 11.58
N ASN A 85 -2.34 36.14 12.06
CA ASN A 85 -1.72 34.80 12.14
C ASN A 85 -2.02 34.06 13.45
N ASP A 86 -2.57 34.74 14.45
CA ASP A 86 -2.71 34.19 15.82
C ASP A 86 -3.93 33.26 15.99
N GLU A 87 -4.97 33.41 15.15
CA GLU A 87 -6.23 32.66 15.29
C GLU A 87 -6.71 32.08 13.95
N HIS A 88 -7.21 30.84 14.01
CA HIS A 88 -7.84 30.16 12.88
C HIS A 88 -9.35 30.10 13.07
N VAL A 89 -10.09 30.58 12.07
CA VAL A 89 -11.55 30.56 12.07
C VAL A 89 -12.01 29.44 11.15
N TYR A 90 -12.80 28.52 11.68
CA TYR A 90 -13.39 27.42 10.91
C TYR A 90 -14.75 27.83 10.37
N LEU A 91 -14.93 27.68 9.06
CA LEU A 91 -16.17 28.05 8.38
C LEU A 91 -16.81 26.84 7.72
N THR A 92 -18.14 26.73 7.86
CA THR A 92 -18.98 25.83 7.08
C THR A 92 -19.21 26.40 5.67
N ALA A 93 -19.64 25.56 4.73
CA ALA A 93 -19.82 25.94 3.33
C ALA A 93 -20.88 27.04 3.12
N ASP A 94 -21.90 27.12 3.98
CA ASP A 94 -22.92 28.17 3.96
C ASP A 94 -22.34 29.52 4.42
N LYS A 95 -21.55 29.53 5.51
CA LYS A 95 -20.94 30.75 6.04
C LYS A 95 -19.86 31.32 5.14
N GLU A 96 -19.07 30.46 4.50
CA GLU A 96 -18.01 30.89 3.57
C GLU A 96 -18.54 31.75 2.42
N LYS A 97 -19.79 31.54 1.98
CA LYS A 97 -20.38 32.27 0.85
C LYS A 97 -20.56 33.77 1.10
N ASP A 98 -20.57 34.20 2.36
CA ASP A 98 -20.75 35.60 2.72
C ASP A 98 -19.42 36.37 2.81
N PHE A 99 -18.29 35.70 2.57
CA PHE A 99 -16.95 36.27 2.72
C PHE A 99 -16.12 36.15 1.44
N ILE A 100 -15.21 37.11 1.25
CA ILE A 100 -14.21 37.07 0.18
C ILE A 100 -12.97 36.35 0.71
N VAL A 101 -12.64 35.20 0.12
CA VAL A 101 -11.55 34.33 0.58
C VAL A 101 -10.41 34.30 -0.43
N ALA A 102 -9.24 34.80 -0.05
CA ALA A 102 -8.04 34.79 -0.88
C ALA A 102 -7.23 33.48 -0.76
N GLN A 103 -6.45 33.18 -1.79
CA GLN A 103 -5.62 31.98 -1.88
C GLN A 103 -4.46 31.99 -0.88
N ALA A 104 -3.92 30.81 -0.57
CA ALA A 104 -2.83 30.66 0.42
C ALA A 104 -1.50 31.30 -0.05
N ASN A 105 -1.29 31.37 -1.37
CA ASN A 105 -0.02 31.77 -2.00
C ASN A 105 0.15 33.29 -2.16
N ILE A 106 -0.70 34.11 -1.54
CA ILE A 106 -0.57 35.57 -1.59
C ILE A 106 0.71 36.04 -0.89
N LYS A 107 1.33 37.10 -1.40
CA LYS A 107 2.54 37.66 -0.79
C LYS A 107 2.15 38.52 0.41
N THR A 108 2.71 38.18 1.57
CA THR A 108 2.53 38.91 2.81
C THR A 108 3.88 39.35 3.35
N SER A 109 3.91 40.50 4.02
CA SER A 109 5.06 40.95 4.79
C SER A 109 5.15 40.23 6.13
N GLU A 110 6.26 40.38 6.86
CA GLU A 110 6.47 39.75 8.17
C GLU A 110 5.38 40.09 9.19
N ASP A 111 4.80 41.29 9.07
CA ASP A 111 3.72 41.70 9.96
C ASP A 111 2.34 41.18 9.54
N GLY A 112 2.22 40.55 8.35
CA GLY A 112 0.98 40.01 7.80
C GLY A 112 0.27 40.91 6.80
N THR A 113 0.82 42.09 6.47
CA THR A 113 0.22 42.97 5.45
C THR A 113 0.34 42.37 4.06
N ILE A 114 -0.76 42.32 3.32
CA ILE A 114 -0.81 41.84 1.92
C ILE A 114 -0.08 42.84 1.03
N LEU A 115 0.89 42.35 0.25
CA LEU A 115 1.79 43.17 -0.56
C LEU A 115 1.30 43.39 -1.99
N ASP A 116 0.45 42.49 -2.51
CA ASP A 116 -0.06 42.56 -3.87
C ASP A 116 -1.16 43.64 -3.98
N GLU A 117 -1.16 44.45 -5.05
CA GLU A 117 -2.16 45.51 -5.27
C GLU A 117 -3.57 44.98 -5.51
N SER A 118 -3.67 43.77 -6.06
CA SER A 118 -4.92 43.03 -6.22
C SER A 118 -4.65 41.54 -6.04
N VAL A 119 -5.57 40.84 -5.39
CA VAL A 119 -5.41 39.44 -5.03
C VAL A 119 -6.51 38.58 -5.65
N ILE A 120 -6.14 37.38 -6.07
CA ILE A 120 -7.10 36.38 -6.54
C ILE A 120 -7.84 35.84 -5.32
N ALA A 121 -9.15 36.02 -5.31
CA ALA A 121 -10.03 35.58 -4.25
C ALA A 121 -11.26 34.86 -4.81
N ARG A 122 -11.95 34.15 -3.93
CA ARG A 122 -13.19 33.44 -4.22
C ARG A 122 -14.33 34.13 -3.49
N TYR A 123 -15.42 34.38 -4.21
CA TYR A 123 -16.65 34.89 -3.61
C TYR A 123 -17.85 34.19 -4.23
N ARG A 124 -18.68 33.56 -3.40
CA ARG A 124 -19.91 32.83 -3.82
C ARG A 124 -19.71 31.76 -4.90
N GLY A 125 -18.49 31.23 -5.04
CA GLY A 125 -18.15 30.18 -6.00
C GLY A 125 -17.46 30.70 -7.26
N ASP A 126 -17.37 32.03 -7.44
CA ASP A 126 -16.67 32.66 -8.57
C ASP A 126 -15.27 33.11 -8.15
N ASP A 127 -14.31 33.00 -9.07
CA ASP A 127 -12.97 33.57 -8.94
C ASP A 127 -13.00 35.05 -9.34
N ILE A 128 -12.59 35.92 -8.43
CA ILE A 128 -12.58 37.38 -8.59
C ILE A 128 -11.21 37.98 -8.27
N MET A 129 -10.92 39.14 -8.85
CA MET A 129 -9.82 40.00 -8.39
C MET A 129 -10.37 40.95 -7.32
N ALA A 130 -9.87 40.84 -6.10
CA ALA A 130 -10.28 41.66 -4.97
C ALA A 130 -9.18 42.68 -4.60
N ASP A 131 -9.58 43.82 -4.04
CA ASP A 131 -8.66 44.70 -3.31
C ASP A 131 -8.29 44.01 -1.99
N PRO A 132 -7.01 44.01 -1.57
CA PRO A 132 -6.60 43.45 -0.29
C PRO A 132 -7.42 43.91 0.93
N LYS A 133 -8.00 45.10 0.89
CA LYS A 133 -8.83 45.63 1.99
C LYS A 133 -10.21 45.00 2.07
N ASP A 134 -10.72 44.48 0.95
CA ASP A 134 -12.03 43.84 0.86
C ASP A 134 -11.95 42.33 1.15
N VAL A 135 -10.74 41.78 1.31
CA VAL A 135 -10.55 40.37 1.68
C VAL A 135 -10.86 40.17 3.15
N ASP A 136 -11.72 39.20 3.45
CA ASP A 136 -12.11 38.84 4.81
C ASP A 136 -11.24 37.71 5.37
N PHE A 137 -10.85 36.76 4.52
CA PHE A 137 -10.15 35.54 4.92
C PHE A 137 -9.10 35.11 3.92
N VAL A 138 -8.10 34.37 4.39
CA VAL A 138 -7.06 33.73 3.58
C VAL A 138 -6.95 32.26 3.96
N ASP A 139 -6.75 31.41 2.96
CA ASP A 139 -6.45 30.00 3.12
C ASP A 139 -5.26 29.77 4.10
N VAL A 140 -5.32 28.71 4.93
CA VAL A 140 -4.25 28.43 5.92
C VAL A 140 -3.01 27.85 5.25
N SER A 141 -3.21 26.94 4.31
CA SER A 141 -2.11 26.27 3.61
C SER A 141 -2.57 25.81 2.23
N PRO A 142 -1.69 25.79 1.21
CA PRO A 142 -2.03 25.23 -0.10
C PRO A 142 -2.40 23.74 -0.05
N LYS A 143 -1.91 23.00 0.95
CA LYS A 143 -2.25 21.58 1.17
C LYS A 143 -3.70 21.37 1.61
N GLN A 144 -4.41 22.43 2.03
CA GLN A 144 -5.74 22.30 2.60
C GLN A 144 -6.78 21.75 1.62
N ILE A 145 -6.55 21.89 0.33
CA ILE A 145 -7.51 21.49 -0.71
C ILE A 145 -7.49 19.98 -0.99
N VAL A 146 -6.38 19.31 -0.69
CA VAL A 146 -6.16 17.90 -1.00
C VAL A 146 -6.26 17.02 0.25
N SER A 147 -6.48 15.72 0.03
CA SER A 147 -6.43 14.70 1.07
C SER A 147 -4.99 14.36 1.45
N ILE A 148 -4.82 13.57 2.52
CA ILE A 148 -3.51 13.13 3.02
C ILE A 148 -2.76 12.28 1.98
N ALA A 149 -3.44 11.38 1.28
CA ALA A 149 -2.77 10.54 0.27
C ALA A 149 -2.31 11.35 -0.95
N THR A 150 -3.14 12.31 -1.39
CA THR A 150 -2.79 13.20 -2.49
C THR A 150 -1.70 14.19 -2.09
N SER A 151 -1.65 14.63 -0.83
CA SER A 151 -0.62 15.53 -0.33
C SER A 151 0.77 14.88 -0.18
N CYS A 152 0.88 13.55 -0.29
CA CYS A 152 2.15 12.81 -0.33
C CYS A 152 2.78 12.77 -1.74
N ILE A 153 2.13 13.35 -2.76
CA ILE A 153 2.63 13.39 -4.14
C ILE A 153 3.44 14.69 -4.34
N PRO A 154 4.76 14.62 -4.55
CA PRO A 154 5.56 15.80 -4.87
C PRO A 154 5.18 16.32 -6.26
N PHE A 155 5.40 17.61 -6.53
CA PHE A 155 5.11 18.23 -7.84
C PHE A 155 3.69 17.98 -8.37
N LEU A 156 2.71 17.83 -7.48
CA LEU A 156 1.32 17.54 -7.84
C LEU A 156 0.76 18.56 -8.84
N GLU A 157 1.18 19.82 -8.72
CA GLU A 157 0.80 20.92 -9.62
C GLU A 157 1.24 20.73 -11.07
N ASN A 158 2.12 19.77 -11.36
CA ASN A 158 2.62 19.44 -12.70
C ASN A 158 2.01 18.15 -13.26
N ASP A 159 1.04 17.57 -12.57
CA ASP A 159 0.34 16.36 -13.02
C ASP A 159 -1.11 16.65 -13.39
N ASP A 160 -1.58 16.02 -14.47
CA ASP A 160 -3.01 15.96 -14.77
C ASP A 160 -3.79 15.34 -13.60
N ALA A 161 -4.99 15.89 -13.33
CA ALA A 161 -5.81 15.48 -12.20
C ALA A 161 -6.17 13.99 -12.22
N ASN A 162 -6.35 13.38 -13.41
CA ASN A 162 -6.63 11.95 -13.49
C ASN A 162 -5.41 11.11 -13.10
N ARG A 163 -4.19 11.58 -13.38
CA ARG A 163 -2.95 10.91 -12.97
C ARG A 163 -2.70 11.06 -11.48
N ALA A 164 -2.96 12.24 -10.92
CA ALA A 164 -2.94 12.47 -9.49
C ALA A 164 -3.91 11.53 -8.74
N LEU A 165 -5.15 11.39 -9.25
CA LEU A 165 -6.16 10.47 -8.72
C LEU A 165 -5.64 9.03 -8.71
N MET A 166 -5.07 8.58 -9.83
CA MET A 166 -4.47 7.25 -9.94
C MET A 166 -3.30 7.08 -8.96
N GLY A 167 -2.43 8.08 -8.84
CA GLY A 167 -1.29 8.11 -7.93
C GLY A 167 -1.71 7.95 -6.46
N ALA A 168 -2.66 8.76 -6.00
CA ALA A 168 -3.21 8.67 -4.65
C ALA A 168 -3.85 7.29 -4.39
N ASN A 169 -4.59 6.75 -5.37
CA ASN A 169 -5.21 5.43 -5.27
C ASN A 169 -4.20 4.29 -5.22
N MET A 170 -3.11 4.37 -5.98
CA MET A 170 -2.06 3.33 -6.04
C MET A 170 -1.18 3.33 -4.80
N GLN A 171 -0.90 4.48 -4.20
CA GLN A 171 -0.17 4.55 -2.92
C GLN A 171 -0.84 3.71 -1.82
N ARG A 172 -2.19 3.65 -1.79
CA ARG A 172 -2.96 2.82 -0.84
C ARG A 172 -2.88 1.31 -1.11
N GLN A 173 -2.42 0.94 -2.30
CA GLN A 173 -2.24 -0.46 -2.71
C GLN A 173 -0.79 -0.93 -2.55
N ALA A 174 0.13 -0.04 -2.17
CA ALA A 174 1.53 -0.39 -1.95
C ALA A 174 1.66 -1.40 -0.81
N VAL A 175 2.42 -2.47 -1.05
CA VAL A 175 2.65 -3.52 -0.05
C VAL A 175 3.86 -3.14 0.81
N PRO A 176 3.81 -3.35 2.14
CA PRO A 176 4.95 -3.17 3.00
C PRO A 176 6.13 -4.06 2.59
N LEU A 177 7.29 -3.41 2.46
CA LEU A 177 8.55 -4.05 2.12
C LEU A 177 9.27 -4.48 3.39
N ILE A 178 10.22 -5.43 3.28
CA ILE A 178 11.06 -5.85 4.41
C ILE A 178 11.91 -4.69 4.92
N ASN A 179 12.54 -3.96 3.99
CA ASN A 179 13.41 -2.82 4.28
C ASN A 179 12.91 -1.60 3.50
N PRO A 180 11.84 -0.93 3.94
CA PRO A 180 11.35 0.27 3.26
C PRO A 180 12.36 1.42 3.35
N GLU A 181 12.40 2.28 2.33
CA GLU A 181 13.19 3.51 2.34
C GLU A 181 12.23 4.70 2.30
N SER A 182 12.49 5.69 3.13
CA SER A 182 11.81 6.98 3.09
C SER A 182 12.12 7.73 1.79
N PRO A 183 11.16 8.49 1.23
CA PRO A 183 11.36 9.16 -0.05
C PRO A 183 12.43 10.26 0.05
N ILE A 184 13.37 10.27 -0.90
CA ILE A 184 14.36 11.36 -1.02
C ILE A 184 13.66 12.68 -1.38
N VAL A 185 12.64 12.60 -2.23
CA VAL A 185 11.78 13.73 -2.61
C VAL A 185 10.41 13.52 -1.94
N GLY A 186 10.20 14.15 -0.79
CA GLY A 186 8.94 14.08 -0.03
C GLY A 186 8.13 15.37 -0.13
N THR A 187 7.05 15.47 0.63
CA THR A 187 6.24 16.70 0.77
C THR A 187 6.19 17.24 2.21
N GLY A 188 6.81 16.52 3.15
CA GLY A 188 6.83 16.82 4.58
C GLY A 188 5.59 16.32 5.33
N VAL A 189 4.65 15.67 4.64
CA VAL A 189 3.43 15.09 5.26
C VAL A 189 3.72 13.67 5.78
N GLU A 190 4.80 13.05 5.32
CA GLU A 190 5.17 11.65 5.60
C GLU A 190 5.30 11.35 7.10
N PHE A 191 5.92 12.26 7.86
CA PHE A 191 6.10 12.11 9.31
C PHE A 191 4.76 12.15 10.06
N GLU A 192 3.92 13.14 9.73
CA GLU A 192 2.60 13.32 10.34
C GLU A 192 1.66 12.15 9.97
N ALA A 193 1.69 11.72 8.72
CA ALA A 193 0.91 10.58 8.23
C ALA A 193 1.33 9.26 8.89
N ALA A 194 2.63 9.04 9.08
CA ALA A 194 3.14 7.86 9.79
C ALA A 194 2.68 7.85 11.26
N ARG A 195 2.89 8.96 11.98
CA ARG A 195 2.49 9.11 13.39
C ARG A 195 0.99 8.91 13.59
N ASP A 196 0.16 9.58 12.80
CA ASP A 196 -1.29 9.63 13.01
C ASP A 196 -2.05 8.44 12.38
N SER A 197 -1.36 7.57 11.63
CA SER A 197 -1.95 6.32 11.09
C SER A 197 -2.44 5.36 12.17
N GLY A 198 -1.74 5.34 13.32
CA GLY A 198 -1.92 4.39 14.41
C GLY A 198 -1.09 3.11 14.28
N ASP A 199 -0.31 2.96 13.19
CA ASP A 199 0.61 1.83 13.00
C ASP A 199 1.98 2.07 13.67
N ALA A 200 2.38 3.34 13.83
CA ALA A 200 3.56 3.71 14.60
C ALA A 200 3.29 3.60 16.11
N VAL A 201 4.31 3.23 16.89
CA VAL A 201 4.21 3.29 18.36
C VAL A 201 4.62 4.68 18.82
N VAL A 202 3.70 5.42 19.43
CA VAL A 202 3.88 6.83 19.79
C VAL A 202 3.90 7.02 21.30
N ALA A 203 4.76 7.93 21.79
CA ALA A 203 4.86 8.29 23.19
C ALA A 203 3.64 9.09 23.68
N ASN A 204 3.15 8.77 24.87
CA ASN A 204 1.97 9.42 25.46
C ASN A 204 2.33 10.57 26.40
N GLU A 205 3.55 10.56 26.95
CA GLU A 205 4.07 11.60 27.84
C GLU A 205 5.57 11.74 27.65
N ASP A 206 6.10 12.85 28.16
CA ASP A 206 7.53 13.09 28.20
C ASP A 206 8.21 12.10 29.17
N GLY A 207 9.41 11.65 28.82
CA GLY A 207 10.15 10.72 29.67
C GLY A 207 11.50 10.32 29.09
N VAL A 208 12.18 9.39 29.78
CA VAL A 208 13.47 8.84 29.35
C VAL A 208 13.35 7.34 29.11
N VAL A 209 13.89 6.87 27.99
CA VAL A 209 13.86 5.45 27.65
C VAL A 209 14.74 4.65 28.61
N LYS A 210 14.15 3.72 29.35
CA LYS A 210 14.86 2.83 30.29
C LYS A 210 15.23 1.49 29.68
N TYR A 211 14.41 0.98 28.79
CA TYR A 211 14.58 -0.35 28.21
C TYR A 211 14.00 -0.39 26.80
N VAL A 212 14.71 -1.08 25.90
CA VAL A 212 14.31 -1.30 24.51
C VAL A 212 14.68 -2.74 24.13
N ASP A 213 13.70 -3.50 23.64
CA ASP A 213 13.93 -4.74 22.90
C ASP A 213 12.97 -4.83 21.68
N SER A 214 12.96 -5.96 20.97
CA SER A 214 12.10 -6.17 19.80
C SER A 214 10.62 -6.38 20.12
N LYS A 215 10.24 -6.49 21.40
CA LYS A 215 8.89 -6.81 21.87
C LYS A 215 8.28 -5.71 22.73
N GLN A 216 9.08 -4.87 23.36
CA GLN A 216 8.64 -3.81 24.24
C GLN A 216 9.65 -2.67 24.40
N ILE A 217 9.12 -1.49 24.68
CA ILE A 217 9.86 -0.28 25.04
C ILE A 217 9.32 0.21 26.38
N ILE A 218 10.20 0.55 27.32
CA ILE A 218 9.82 1.10 28.63
C ILE A 218 10.35 2.52 28.76
N ILE A 219 9.45 3.47 29.01
CA ILE A 219 9.76 4.89 29.21
C ILE A 219 9.45 5.26 30.65
N GLU A 220 10.41 5.87 31.33
CA GLU A 220 10.22 6.48 32.64
C GLU A 220 9.74 7.91 32.47
N GLY A 221 8.43 8.14 32.64
CA GLY A 221 7.84 9.47 32.62
C GLY A 221 7.48 9.97 34.02
N ALA A 222 6.85 11.14 34.09
CA ALA A 222 6.41 11.74 35.36
C ALA A 222 5.36 10.88 36.09
N SER A 223 4.59 10.06 35.36
CA SER A 223 3.55 9.18 35.89
C SER A 223 4.09 7.80 36.30
N GLY A 224 5.40 7.57 36.18
CA GLY A 224 6.07 6.29 36.38
C GLY A 224 6.41 5.55 35.08
N PRO A 225 6.84 4.27 35.15
CA PRO A 225 7.26 3.52 33.98
C PRO A 225 6.06 3.10 33.11
N LYS A 226 6.05 3.53 31.84
CA LYS A 226 5.08 3.12 30.82
C LYS A 226 5.68 2.08 29.89
N ASN A 227 4.97 0.98 29.69
CA ASN A 227 5.35 -0.11 28.81
C ASN A 227 4.57 -0.03 27.49
N TYR A 228 5.31 0.01 26.38
CA TYR A 228 4.81 -0.01 25.02
C TYR A 228 5.14 -1.35 24.38
N ARG A 229 4.12 -2.14 23.99
CA ARG A 229 4.31 -3.44 23.34
C ARG A 229 4.48 -3.30 21.83
N LEU A 230 5.41 -4.05 21.27
CA LEU A 230 5.72 -4.11 19.84
C LEU A 230 5.10 -5.35 19.21
N SER A 231 4.65 -5.23 17.96
CA SER A 231 4.09 -6.33 17.16
C SER A 231 5.20 -7.04 16.38
N ASP A 232 5.16 -8.37 16.37
CA ASP A 232 6.15 -9.21 15.68
C ASP A 232 5.48 -10.16 14.66
N PHE A 233 5.59 -9.81 13.37
CA PHE A 233 4.97 -10.49 12.23
C PHE A 233 3.47 -10.74 12.40
N TRP A 234 2.72 -9.78 12.91
CA TRP A 234 1.27 -9.97 13.08
C TRP A 234 0.56 -9.91 11.72
N ARG A 235 -0.49 -10.71 11.52
CA ARG A 235 -1.19 -10.78 10.23
C ARG A 235 -2.16 -9.61 10.09
N SER A 236 -2.02 -8.83 9.02
CA SER A 236 -2.99 -7.80 8.65
C SER A 236 -4.24 -8.39 7.98
N ASN A 237 -5.31 -7.60 7.89
CA ASN A 237 -6.51 -7.99 7.13
C ASN A 237 -6.23 -8.27 5.64
N SER A 238 -5.21 -7.62 5.06
CA SER A 238 -4.81 -7.82 3.67
C SER A 238 -3.82 -9.00 3.51
N GLY A 239 -3.50 -9.73 4.58
CA GLY A 239 -2.52 -10.83 4.55
C GLY A 239 -1.05 -10.37 4.51
N THR A 240 -0.77 -9.10 4.79
CA THR A 240 0.59 -8.57 4.94
C THR A 240 1.08 -8.72 6.39
N ALA A 241 2.39 -8.61 6.62
CA ALA A 241 2.96 -8.60 7.96
C ALA A 241 2.95 -7.20 8.59
N ILE A 242 2.54 -7.11 9.85
CA ILE A 242 2.70 -5.94 10.72
C ILE A 242 3.83 -6.26 11.70
N THR A 243 4.94 -5.55 11.55
CA THR A 243 6.13 -5.69 12.39
C THR A 243 6.56 -4.30 12.83
N HIS A 244 6.87 -4.16 14.12
CA HIS A 244 7.40 -2.90 14.66
C HIS A 244 8.90 -2.99 14.87
N LEU A 245 9.61 -1.92 14.53
CA LEU A 245 11.05 -1.79 14.72
C LEU A 245 11.35 -0.60 15.65
N PRO A 246 11.94 -0.82 16.84
CA PRO A 246 12.26 0.27 17.74
C PRO A 246 13.31 1.20 17.13
N ILE A 247 13.06 2.51 17.16
CA ILE A 247 13.99 3.53 16.64
C ILE A 247 14.75 4.27 17.75
N VAL A 248 14.20 4.25 18.97
CA VAL A 248 14.80 4.88 20.15
C VAL A 248 15.84 3.98 20.82
N LYS A 249 16.78 4.60 21.52
CA LYS A 249 17.82 3.93 22.31
C LYS A 249 17.62 4.20 23.80
N VAL A 250 18.17 3.30 24.61
CA VAL A 250 18.18 3.48 26.07
C VAL A 250 18.94 4.76 26.42
N GLY A 251 18.31 5.62 27.21
CA GLY A 251 18.84 6.94 27.59
C GLY A 251 18.30 8.11 26.76
N ASP A 252 17.58 7.87 25.66
CA ASP A 252 16.99 8.94 24.86
C ASP A 252 15.89 9.67 25.65
N SER A 253 15.89 11.00 25.54
CA SER A 253 14.82 11.86 26.07
C SER A 253 13.73 11.99 25.03
N ILE A 254 12.51 11.64 25.41
CA ILE A 254 11.34 11.54 24.54
C ILE A 254 10.31 12.58 24.98
N LYS A 255 9.67 13.23 24.00
CA LYS A 255 8.50 14.09 24.23
C LYS A 255 7.21 13.34 23.91
N ALA A 256 6.13 13.77 24.51
CA ALA A 256 4.79 13.34 24.13
C ALA A 256 4.60 13.54 22.61
N ARG A 257 4.04 12.52 21.95
CA ARG A 257 3.84 12.42 20.50
C ARG A 257 5.07 12.05 19.66
N ASP A 258 6.24 11.82 20.25
CA ASP A 258 7.37 11.27 19.51
C ASP A 258 7.14 9.81 19.12
N ILE A 259 7.65 9.39 17.96
CA ILE A 259 7.58 8.00 17.50
C ILE A 259 8.69 7.20 18.19
N LEU A 260 8.31 6.08 18.79
CA LEU A 260 9.18 5.16 19.54
C LEU A 260 9.63 3.97 18.70
N ALA A 261 8.73 3.46 17.86
CA ALA A 261 8.99 2.37 16.95
C ALA A 261 8.26 2.59 15.63
N ASP A 262 8.98 2.30 14.55
CA ASP A 262 8.45 2.30 13.19
C ASP A 262 7.49 1.13 13.01
N GLY A 263 6.36 1.40 12.35
CA GLY A 263 5.43 0.39 11.87
C GLY A 263 5.82 -0.19 10.51
N PRO A 264 4.97 -1.01 9.90
CA PRO A 264 5.15 -1.43 8.50
C PRO A 264 5.16 -0.20 7.58
N SER A 265 5.99 -0.21 6.54
CA SER A 265 6.14 0.91 5.60
C SER A 265 6.52 2.24 6.27
N MET A 266 7.47 2.21 7.20
CA MET A 266 8.04 3.41 7.84
C MET A 266 9.57 3.29 7.93
N GLU A 267 10.25 4.44 7.90
CA GLU A 267 11.67 4.54 8.18
C GLU A 267 11.95 5.80 9.02
N LYS A 268 12.46 5.61 10.24
CA LYS A 268 12.83 6.68 11.18
C LYS A 268 11.68 7.67 11.42
N GLY A 269 10.47 7.15 11.56
CA GLY A 269 9.26 7.93 11.78
C GLY A 269 8.62 8.54 10.53
N GLU A 270 9.24 8.41 9.35
CA GLU A 270 8.65 8.86 8.09
C GLU A 270 7.89 7.73 7.39
N LEU A 271 6.78 8.05 6.73
CA LEU A 271 6.06 7.11 5.88
C LEU A 271 6.94 6.68 4.68
N ALA A 272 7.20 5.37 4.60
CA ALA A 272 8.09 4.74 3.63
C ALA A 272 7.36 3.59 2.90
N LEU A 273 6.51 3.94 1.93
CA LEU A 273 5.73 2.98 1.14
C LEU A 273 6.54 2.16 0.11
N GLY A 274 7.79 2.53 -0.19
CA GLY A 274 8.53 2.04 -1.37
C GLY A 274 10.05 2.13 -1.25
N GLN A 275 10.70 2.39 -2.38
CA GLN A 275 12.16 2.47 -2.53
C GLN A 275 12.56 3.60 -3.48
N ASN A 276 13.72 4.21 -3.25
CA ASN A 276 14.31 5.19 -4.16
C ASN A 276 15.21 4.48 -5.18
N VAL A 277 14.81 4.45 -6.45
CA VAL A 277 15.48 3.67 -7.50
C VAL A 277 16.00 4.56 -8.62
N VAL A 278 17.13 4.17 -9.22
CA VAL A 278 17.69 4.89 -10.38
C VAL A 278 16.90 4.50 -11.63
N VAL A 279 16.17 5.46 -12.19
CA VAL A 279 15.31 5.28 -13.35
C VAL A 279 15.91 5.94 -14.58
N ALA A 280 15.84 5.27 -15.73
CA ALA A 280 16.11 5.86 -17.04
C ALA A 280 14.86 5.86 -17.93
N PHE A 281 14.59 7.00 -18.57
CA PHE A 281 13.54 7.11 -19.60
C PHE A 281 14.10 6.79 -20.98
N THR A 282 14.12 5.51 -21.33
CA THR A 282 14.63 5.02 -22.63
C THR A 282 13.78 3.87 -23.16
N THR A 283 13.90 3.53 -24.44
CA THR A 283 13.26 2.35 -25.02
C THR A 283 14.26 1.21 -25.15
N TRP A 284 13.86 -0.01 -24.81
CA TRP A 284 14.78 -1.15 -24.84
C TRP A 284 14.15 -2.38 -25.50
N ASN A 285 14.49 -2.60 -26.78
CA ASN A 285 14.08 -3.76 -27.60
C ASN A 285 12.59 -4.13 -27.51
N GLY A 286 11.70 -3.16 -27.26
CA GLY A 286 10.26 -3.39 -27.07
C GLY A 286 9.86 -4.03 -25.73
N TYR A 287 10.80 -4.34 -24.83
CA TYR A 287 10.48 -4.92 -23.52
C TYR A 287 9.72 -3.94 -22.63
N ASN A 288 9.89 -2.64 -22.82
CA ASN A 288 9.09 -1.61 -22.13
C ASN A 288 8.03 -0.98 -23.06
N TYR A 289 7.46 -1.77 -23.97
CA TYR A 289 6.32 -1.33 -24.77
C TYR A 289 5.10 -1.01 -23.89
N GLU A 290 4.33 0.02 -24.26
CA GLU A 290 3.20 0.55 -23.46
C GLU A 290 3.64 0.93 -22.03
N ASP A 291 3.10 0.21 -21.04
CA ASP A 291 3.33 0.39 -19.61
C ASP A 291 4.19 -0.74 -19.03
N ALA A 292 4.88 -1.50 -19.88
CA ALA A 292 5.82 -2.49 -19.41
C ALA A 292 7.06 -1.84 -18.78
N VAL A 293 7.57 -2.45 -17.71
CA VAL A 293 8.72 -1.97 -16.96
C VAL A 293 9.80 -3.03 -16.97
N ILE A 294 11.04 -2.58 -17.19
CA ILE A 294 12.20 -3.45 -17.12
C ILE A 294 12.92 -3.16 -15.81
N VAL A 295 13.27 -4.21 -15.09
CA VAL A 295 13.88 -4.13 -13.76
C VAL A 295 15.24 -4.82 -13.79
N SER A 296 16.24 -4.22 -13.13
CA SER A 296 17.56 -4.84 -12.94
C SER A 296 17.47 -6.01 -11.97
N GLU A 297 18.19 -7.09 -12.25
CA GLU A 297 18.36 -8.24 -11.36
C GLU A 297 18.95 -7.81 -10.01
N ARG A 298 19.74 -6.72 -9.97
CA ARG A 298 20.24 -6.11 -8.73
C ARG A 298 19.13 -5.86 -7.71
N ILE A 299 17.98 -5.35 -8.15
CA ILE A 299 16.84 -5.08 -7.26
C ILE A 299 16.34 -6.37 -6.58
N VAL A 300 16.38 -7.50 -7.28
CA VAL A 300 15.94 -8.81 -6.80
C VAL A 300 16.97 -9.42 -5.84
N ILE A 301 18.26 -9.26 -6.16
CA ILE A 301 19.38 -9.72 -5.34
C ILE A 301 19.42 -8.96 -4.01
N ASP A 302 19.30 -7.64 -4.06
CA ASP A 302 19.33 -6.74 -2.90
C ASP A 302 18.01 -6.79 -2.09
N ASP A 303 17.05 -7.63 -2.48
CA ASP A 303 15.75 -7.81 -1.82
C ASP A 303 14.93 -6.50 -1.66
N ARG A 304 15.17 -5.48 -2.48
CA ARG A 304 14.62 -4.11 -2.30
C ARG A 304 13.09 -4.06 -2.30
N PHE A 305 12.43 -4.83 -3.18
CA PHE A 305 10.96 -4.92 -3.26
C PHE A 305 10.40 -6.25 -2.74
N THR A 306 11.08 -6.86 -1.78
CA THR A 306 10.58 -8.08 -1.14
C THR A 306 9.58 -7.76 -0.05
N SER A 307 8.46 -8.46 -0.04
CA SER A 307 7.38 -8.31 0.94
C SER A 307 7.13 -9.60 1.71
N ILE A 308 6.57 -9.47 2.91
CA ILE A 308 6.21 -10.61 3.76
C ILE A 308 4.68 -10.73 3.83
N HIS A 309 4.20 -11.91 3.47
CA HIS A 309 2.78 -12.26 3.48
C HIS A 309 2.53 -13.35 4.51
N ILE A 310 1.37 -13.30 5.16
CA ILE A 310 0.96 -14.26 6.18
C ILE A 310 -0.42 -14.80 5.79
N ASP A 311 -0.41 -16.02 5.27
CA ASP A 311 -1.62 -16.72 4.88
C ASP A 311 -2.18 -17.50 6.07
N GLU A 312 -3.49 -17.44 6.23
CA GLU A 312 -4.24 -18.21 7.22
C GLU A 312 -4.95 -19.36 6.51
N TYR A 313 -4.53 -20.59 6.79
CA TYR A 313 -5.22 -21.79 6.35
C TYR A 313 -6.02 -22.36 7.51
N THR A 314 -7.31 -22.58 7.28
CA THR A 314 -8.23 -23.07 8.30
C THR A 314 -8.77 -24.44 7.91
N LEU A 315 -8.73 -25.37 8.86
CA LEU A 315 -9.39 -26.66 8.76
C LEU A 315 -10.42 -26.79 9.90
N GLU A 316 -11.63 -27.18 9.55
CA GLU A 316 -12.68 -27.51 10.50
C GLU A 316 -12.82 -29.03 10.63
N ARG A 317 -12.87 -29.50 11.88
CA ARG A 317 -13.24 -30.86 12.26
C ARG A 317 -14.73 -30.89 12.56
N ARG A 318 -15.51 -31.59 11.75
CA ARG A 318 -16.97 -31.58 11.83
C ARG A 318 -17.54 -32.88 12.39
N GLN A 319 -18.72 -32.77 12.99
CA GLN A 319 -19.56 -33.92 13.31
C GLN A 319 -20.41 -34.26 12.08
N THR A 320 -20.12 -35.39 11.42
CA THR A 320 -20.94 -35.85 10.29
C THR A 320 -22.00 -36.85 10.76
N LYS A 321 -23.01 -37.10 9.93
CA LYS A 321 -24.03 -38.15 10.19
C LYS A 321 -23.43 -39.56 10.30
N GLN A 322 -22.26 -39.78 9.69
CA GLN A 322 -21.59 -41.08 9.62
C GLN A 322 -20.57 -41.28 10.74
N GLY A 323 -20.30 -40.22 11.51
CA GLY A 323 -19.32 -40.20 12.59
C GLY A 323 -18.58 -38.86 12.67
N PRO A 324 -17.87 -38.59 13.77
CA PRO A 324 -16.98 -37.44 13.86
C PRO A 324 -15.84 -37.57 12.83
N GLU A 325 -15.44 -36.46 12.23
CA GLU A 325 -14.14 -36.41 11.54
C GLU A 325 -13.01 -36.52 12.57
N GLU A 326 -11.89 -37.08 12.15
CA GLU A 326 -10.71 -37.24 13.01
C GLU A 326 -9.51 -36.53 12.42
N ILE A 327 -8.74 -35.87 13.29
CA ILE A 327 -7.44 -35.30 12.96
C ILE A 327 -6.41 -36.36 13.34
N THR A 328 -5.62 -36.81 12.36
CA THR A 328 -4.68 -37.90 12.57
C THR A 328 -3.57 -37.89 11.53
N ARG A 329 -2.39 -38.35 11.94
CA ARG A 329 -1.28 -38.67 11.03
C ARG A 329 -1.57 -39.89 10.15
N GLU A 330 -2.48 -40.77 10.56
CA GLU A 330 -2.81 -42.02 9.86
C GLU A 330 -3.75 -41.82 8.65
N ILE A 331 -3.26 -41.13 7.62
CA ILE A 331 -4.03 -40.85 6.41
C ILE A 331 -3.89 -42.00 5.39
N PRO A 332 -4.99 -42.54 4.83
CA PRO A 332 -4.93 -43.65 3.88
C PRO A 332 -4.29 -43.22 2.56
N ASN A 333 -3.57 -44.15 1.91
CA ASN A 333 -3.00 -43.98 0.56
C ASN A 333 -1.99 -42.84 0.41
N ILE A 334 -1.35 -42.41 1.51
CA ILE A 334 -0.30 -41.39 1.53
C ILE A 334 1.02 -42.01 1.96
N SER A 335 2.09 -41.73 1.21
CA SER A 335 3.45 -42.17 1.52
C SER A 335 3.99 -41.51 2.79
N GLU A 336 4.92 -42.18 3.49
CA GLU A 336 5.55 -41.64 4.70
C GLU A 336 6.34 -40.34 4.44
N SER A 337 6.84 -40.13 3.23
CA SER A 337 7.53 -38.89 2.86
C SER A 337 6.66 -37.65 3.04
N HIS A 338 5.37 -37.72 2.69
CA HIS A 338 4.42 -36.60 2.83
C HIS A 338 3.93 -36.42 4.27
N LYS A 339 4.16 -37.40 5.15
CA LYS A 339 3.83 -37.34 6.59
C LYS A 339 5.01 -36.93 7.45
N LYS A 340 6.20 -36.78 6.86
CA LYS A 340 7.46 -36.53 7.58
C LYS A 340 7.37 -35.36 8.56
N HIS A 341 6.64 -34.31 8.19
CA HIS A 341 6.57 -33.06 8.94
C HIS A 341 5.36 -32.95 9.89
N LEU A 342 4.48 -33.97 9.89
CA LEU A 342 3.35 -34.02 10.80
C LEU A 342 3.80 -34.52 12.17
N ASP A 343 3.20 -34.02 13.24
CA ASP A 343 3.34 -34.55 14.60
C ASP A 343 2.47 -35.81 14.80
N GLU A 344 2.39 -36.30 16.04
CA GLU A 344 1.58 -37.47 16.41
C GLU A 344 0.07 -37.22 16.22
N ASP A 345 -0.38 -35.98 16.41
CA ASP A 345 -1.77 -35.56 16.21
C ASP A 345 -2.12 -35.43 14.71
N GLY A 346 -1.12 -35.38 13.82
CA GLY A 346 -1.31 -35.18 12.39
C GLY A 346 -1.30 -33.72 11.97
N ILE A 347 -0.70 -32.83 12.76
CA ILE A 347 -0.57 -31.40 12.49
C ILE A 347 0.89 -31.09 12.14
N ILE A 348 1.11 -30.19 11.18
CA ILE A 348 2.46 -29.76 10.78
C ILE A 348 3.24 -29.11 11.93
N ALA A 349 4.54 -29.34 12.02
CA ALA A 349 5.39 -28.69 13.03
C ALA A 349 5.68 -27.21 12.70
N ILE A 350 5.71 -26.35 13.74
CA ILE A 350 6.11 -24.94 13.63
C ILE A 350 7.57 -24.84 13.18
N GLY A 351 7.88 -23.88 12.29
CA GLY A 351 9.19 -23.68 11.70
C GLY A 351 9.46 -24.55 10.47
N THR A 352 8.53 -25.42 10.08
CA THR A 352 8.66 -26.22 8.87
C THR A 352 8.47 -25.37 7.62
N GLU A 353 9.36 -25.52 6.65
CA GLU A 353 9.18 -25.01 5.29
C GLU A 353 8.31 -25.99 4.49
N VAL A 354 7.18 -25.51 3.99
CA VAL A 354 6.17 -26.31 3.30
C VAL A 354 6.07 -25.91 1.83
N LYS A 355 5.85 -26.89 0.96
CA LYS A 355 5.71 -26.72 -0.49
C LYS A 355 4.29 -27.06 -0.94
N VAL A 356 3.96 -26.70 -2.18
CA VAL A 356 2.66 -27.01 -2.77
C VAL A 356 2.36 -28.52 -2.65
N GLY A 357 1.19 -28.86 -2.12
CA GLY A 357 0.72 -30.24 -1.95
C GLY A 357 1.07 -30.91 -0.62
N ASP A 358 1.99 -30.31 0.17
CA ASP A 358 2.31 -30.79 1.52
C ASP A 358 1.09 -30.71 2.43
N ILE A 359 1.02 -31.64 3.39
CA ILE A 359 -0.11 -31.75 4.31
C ILE A 359 0.15 -30.85 5.51
N LEU A 360 -0.75 -29.90 5.73
CA LEU A 360 -0.72 -29.00 6.88
C LEU A 360 -1.45 -29.62 8.09
N VAL A 361 -2.60 -30.26 7.83
CA VAL A 361 -3.35 -31.02 8.84
C VAL A 361 -3.96 -32.25 8.21
N GLY A 362 -3.59 -33.41 8.74
CA GLY A 362 -4.18 -34.70 8.40
C GLY A 362 -5.61 -34.80 8.90
N LYS A 363 -6.58 -34.95 8.00
CA LYS A 363 -7.99 -35.14 8.34
C LYS A 363 -8.57 -36.32 7.60
N VAL A 364 -9.22 -37.19 8.36
CA VAL A 364 -9.97 -38.33 7.83
C VAL A 364 -11.46 -38.20 8.13
N THR A 365 -12.29 -38.43 7.12
CA THR A 365 -13.75 -38.41 7.25
C THR A 365 -14.28 -39.83 7.10
N PRO A 366 -15.11 -40.34 8.03
CA PRO A 366 -15.76 -41.64 7.88
C PRO A 366 -16.56 -41.73 6.58
N LYS A 367 -16.41 -42.83 5.84
CA LYS A 367 -17.19 -43.14 4.63
C LYS A 367 -18.24 -44.19 4.94
N SER A 368 -19.41 -44.01 4.34
CA SER A 368 -20.39 -45.10 4.19
C SER A 368 -19.82 -46.21 3.31
N GLN A 369 -20.16 -47.46 3.58
CA GLN A 369 -19.80 -48.57 2.70
C GLN A 369 -20.45 -48.37 1.33
N THR A 370 -19.65 -48.05 0.33
CA THR A 370 -20.04 -48.04 -1.08
C THR A 370 -19.92 -49.46 -1.63
N GLN A 371 -20.92 -49.89 -2.43
CA GLN A 371 -20.78 -51.13 -3.19
C GLN A 371 -19.67 -50.94 -4.23
N LEU A 372 -18.57 -51.67 -4.05
CA LEU A 372 -17.46 -51.72 -5.01
C LEU A 372 -17.91 -52.44 -6.29
N SER A 373 -17.36 -52.01 -7.42
CA SER A 373 -17.54 -52.69 -8.71
C SER A 373 -16.95 -54.11 -8.64
N PRO A 374 -17.38 -55.05 -9.52
CA PRO A 374 -16.77 -56.37 -9.61
C PRO A 374 -15.25 -56.33 -9.82
N GLU A 375 -14.76 -55.37 -10.59
CA GLU A 375 -13.34 -55.15 -10.88
C GLU A 375 -12.58 -54.71 -9.62
N ASP A 376 -13.12 -53.76 -8.86
CA ASP A 376 -12.50 -53.29 -7.61
C ASP A 376 -12.52 -54.40 -6.54
N LYS A 377 -13.59 -55.21 -6.48
CA LYS A 377 -13.67 -56.38 -5.60
C LYS A 377 -12.59 -57.41 -5.93
N LEU A 378 -12.34 -57.66 -7.21
CA LEU A 378 -11.30 -58.56 -7.66
C LEU A 378 -9.91 -58.02 -7.27
N LEU A 379 -9.65 -56.74 -7.49
CA LEU A 379 -8.40 -56.08 -7.08
C LEU A 379 -8.17 -56.19 -5.56
N HIS A 380 -9.20 -55.91 -4.76
CA HIS A 380 -9.13 -56.06 -3.31
C HIS A 380 -8.84 -57.50 -2.88
N ALA A 381 -9.41 -58.50 -3.57
CA ALA A 381 -9.15 -59.91 -3.29
C ALA A 381 -7.71 -60.34 -3.66
N ILE A 382 -7.14 -59.77 -4.72
CA ILE A 382 -5.78 -60.05 -5.18
C ILE A 382 -4.73 -59.42 -4.25
N PHE A 383 -4.88 -58.13 -3.93
CA PHE A 383 -3.86 -57.39 -3.17
C PHE A 383 -4.04 -57.46 -1.65
N GLY A 384 -5.17 -57.98 -1.17
CA GLY A 384 -5.46 -58.06 0.27
C GLY A 384 -5.52 -56.70 0.97
N GLU A 385 -5.56 -55.59 0.21
CA GLU A 385 -5.69 -54.25 0.75
C GLU A 385 -7.07 -54.13 1.39
N LYS A 386 -7.13 -54.06 2.73
CA LYS A 386 -8.36 -53.64 3.40
C LYS A 386 -8.56 -52.17 3.08
N SER A 387 -9.58 -51.83 2.29
CA SER A 387 -10.00 -50.43 2.14
C SER A 387 -10.36 -49.90 3.53
N ARG A 388 -9.56 -48.96 4.05
CA ARG A 388 -9.95 -48.23 5.25
C ARG A 388 -11.23 -47.46 4.91
N ASN A 389 -12.26 -47.56 5.76
CA ASN A 389 -13.56 -46.91 5.56
C ASN A 389 -13.51 -45.39 5.80
N VAL A 390 -12.39 -44.74 5.49
CA VAL A 390 -12.18 -43.31 5.71
C VAL A 390 -11.71 -42.63 4.42
N LYS A 391 -12.07 -41.36 4.25
CA LYS A 391 -11.65 -40.50 3.16
C LYS A 391 -10.58 -39.53 3.65
N ASP A 392 -9.53 -39.32 2.86
CA ASP A 392 -8.65 -38.17 3.04
C ASP A 392 -9.40 -36.88 2.69
N ASN A 393 -9.55 -35.99 3.68
CA ASN A 393 -10.03 -34.62 3.54
C ASN A 393 -9.05 -33.64 4.22
N SER A 394 -7.75 -33.98 4.19
CA SER A 394 -6.68 -33.22 4.82
C SER A 394 -6.51 -31.83 4.21
N LEU A 395 -6.07 -30.88 5.03
CA LEU A 395 -5.66 -29.56 4.58
C LEU A 395 -4.28 -29.65 3.95
N ARG A 396 -4.15 -29.18 2.72
CA ARG A 396 -2.88 -29.16 1.97
C ARG A 396 -2.52 -27.74 1.56
N VAL A 397 -1.23 -27.50 1.37
CA VAL A 397 -0.72 -26.23 0.87
C VAL A 397 -1.22 -26.02 -0.57
N PRO A 398 -1.95 -24.93 -0.86
CA PRO A 398 -2.42 -24.62 -2.22
C PRO A 398 -1.27 -24.13 -3.10
N ASN A 399 -1.51 -24.03 -4.41
CA ASN A 399 -0.57 -23.42 -5.35
C ASN A 399 -0.26 -21.97 -4.94
N GLY A 400 1.03 -21.62 -4.84
CA GLY A 400 1.48 -20.31 -4.33
C GLY A 400 1.41 -20.19 -2.80
N GLY A 401 1.09 -21.28 -2.09
CA GLY A 401 0.99 -21.36 -0.64
C GLY A 401 2.31 -21.65 0.08
N GLU A 402 3.43 -21.72 -0.65
CA GLU A 402 4.73 -22.12 -0.11
C GLU A 402 5.27 -21.10 0.90
N GLY A 403 5.90 -21.61 1.95
CA GLY A 403 6.45 -20.74 3.00
C GLY A 403 6.77 -21.49 4.27
N ILE A 404 6.94 -20.74 5.36
CA ILE A 404 7.34 -21.28 6.66
C ILE A 404 6.16 -21.23 7.64
N VAL A 405 5.86 -22.34 8.30
CA VAL A 405 4.81 -22.39 9.33
C VAL A 405 5.24 -21.54 10.53
N LYS A 406 4.54 -20.43 10.79
CA LYS A 406 4.83 -19.52 11.90
C LYS A 406 4.16 -19.95 13.19
N SER A 407 2.87 -20.23 13.13
CA SER A 407 2.08 -20.51 14.33
C SER A 407 0.84 -21.31 14.00
N ILE A 408 0.36 -22.05 15.00
CA ILE A 408 -0.80 -22.92 14.89
C ILE A 408 -1.71 -22.58 16.06
N LYS A 409 -3.00 -22.40 15.79
CA LYS A 409 -4.02 -22.14 16.80
C LYS A 409 -5.11 -23.18 16.69
N ARG A 410 -5.44 -23.81 17.82
CA ARG A 410 -6.52 -24.78 17.94
C ARG A 410 -7.63 -24.15 18.77
N PHE A 411 -8.85 -24.22 18.27
CA PHE A 411 -10.04 -23.78 18.98
C PHE A 411 -10.94 -24.98 19.09
N SER A 412 -11.05 -25.55 20.29
CA SER A 412 -11.93 -26.69 20.54
C SER A 412 -13.17 -26.24 21.30
N LYS A 413 -14.28 -26.96 21.10
CA LYS A 413 -15.51 -26.73 21.87
C LYS A 413 -15.33 -27.07 23.36
N SER A 414 -14.42 -27.99 23.67
CA SER A 414 -14.05 -28.36 25.04
C SER A 414 -13.37 -27.24 25.82
N ASP A 415 -12.66 -26.32 25.15
CA ASP A 415 -11.99 -25.18 25.78
C ASP A 415 -12.95 -24.01 26.07
N GLY A 416 -14.26 -24.21 25.87
CA GLY A 416 -15.29 -23.18 26.12
C GLY A 416 -15.44 -22.16 24.99
N HIS A 417 -14.87 -22.42 23.80
CA HIS A 417 -15.08 -21.57 22.63
C HIS A 417 -16.46 -21.80 22.00
N ASP A 418 -17.14 -20.71 21.68
CA ASP A 418 -18.42 -20.76 20.96
C ASP A 418 -18.16 -21.11 19.48
N LEU A 419 -18.41 -22.36 19.14
CA LEU A 419 -18.28 -22.91 17.79
C LEU A 419 -19.67 -23.32 17.27
N PRO A 420 -19.91 -23.21 15.95
CA PRO A 420 -21.14 -23.71 15.34
C PRO A 420 -21.43 -25.16 15.75
N ALA A 421 -22.71 -25.52 15.85
CA ALA A 421 -23.14 -26.80 16.43
C ALA A 421 -22.46 -28.04 15.81
N ASP A 422 -22.19 -27.98 14.50
CA ASP A 422 -21.61 -29.08 13.72
C ASP A 422 -20.08 -29.12 13.73
N ILE A 423 -19.41 -28.13 14.34
CA ILE A 423 -17.95 -28.00 14.38
C ILE A 423 -17.45 -28.37 15.78
N LEU A 424 -16.57 -29.36 15.85
CA LEU A 424 -15.94 -29.82 17.09
C LEU A 424 -14.68 -29.02 17.41
N GLU A 425 -13.87 -28.75 16.37
CA GLU A 425 -12.58 -28.08 16.50
C GLU A 425 -12.26 -27.31 15.21
N ILE A 426 -11.62 -26.15 15.36
CA ILE A 426 -11.06 -25.36 14.27
C ILE A 426 -9.55 -25.26 14.46
N ILE A 427 -8.80 -25.67 13.45
CA ILE A 427 -7.34 -25.58 13.43
C ILE A 427 -6.95 -24.53 12.40
N LYS A 428 -6.24 -23.50 12.86
CA LYS A 428 -5.72 -22.42 12.02
C LYS A 428 -4.20 -22.50 11.96
N ILE A 429 -3.66 -22.49 10.75
CA ILE A 429 -2.23 -22.50 10.48
C ILE A 429 -1.86 -21.22 9.77
N TYR A 430 -0.86 -20.54 10.31
CA TYR A 430 -0.32 -19.32 9.73
C TYR A 430 1.00 -19.65 9.03
N VAL A 431 1.04 -19.46 7.71
CA VAL A 431 2.22 -19.67 6.88
C VAL A 431 2.75 -18.32 6.44
N VAL A 432 4.03 -18.07 6.71
CA VAL A 432 4.73 -16.85 6.31
C VAL A 432 5.43 -17.09 4.99
N GLN A 433 5.20 -16.19 4.03
CA GLN A 433 5.77 -16.25 2.70
C GLN A 433 6.63 -15.00 2.46
N LYS A 434 7.85 -15.22 1.98
CA LYS A 434 8.71 -14.15 1.49
C LYS A 434 8.48 -14.03 -0.02
N ARG A 435 7.81 -12.97 -0.46
CA ARG A 435 7.48 -12.74 -1.87
C ARG A 435 8.43 -11.72 -2.47
N LYS A 436 9.39 -12.21 -3.25
CA LYS A 436 10.27 -11.37 -4.07
C LYS A 436 9.49 -10.73 -5.22
N ILE A 437 10.12 -9.81 -5.93
CA ILE A 437 9.57 -9.22 -7.14
C ILE A 437 9.85 -10.13 -8.33
N GLN A 438 8.88 -10.28 -9.23
CA GLN A 438 9.00 -11.15 -10.40
C GLN A 438 8.30 -10.57 -11.63
N GLU A 439 8.54 -11.17 -12.79
CA GLU A 439 7.85 -10.81 -14.03
C GLU A 439 6.34 -11.02 -13.89
N GLY A 440 5.54 -10.05 -14.35
CA GLY A 440 4.09 -10.01 -14.18
C GLY A 440 3.62 -9.26 -12.93
N ASP A 441 4.49 -8.97 -11.96
CA ASP A 441 4.15 -8.10 -10.84
C ASP A 441 3.92 -6.66 -11.29
N LYS A 442 3.06 -5.95 -10.55
CA LYS A 442 2.70 -4.57 -10.84
C LYS A 442 3.43 -3.59 -9.92
N MET A 443 4.05 -2.59 -10.53
CA MET A 443 4.67 -1.46 -9.85
C MET A 443 3.98 -0.15 -10.23
N ALA A 444 4.21 0.88 -9.43
CA ALA A 444 3.81 2.23 -9.77
C ALA A 444 4.71 3.28 -9.11
N GLY A 445 4.82 4.45 -9.73
CA GLY A 445 5.26 5.67 -9.05
C GLY A 445 4.08 6.42 -8.42
N ARG A 446 4.38 7.54 -7.76
CA ARG A 446 3.36 8.40 -7.11
C ARG A 446 2.55 9.24 -8.11
N HIS A 447 3.03 9.37 -9.34
CA HIS A 447 2.47 10.24 -10.39
C HIS A 447 1.48 9.51 -11.32
N GLY A 448 0.84 8.43 -10.84
CA GLY A 448 -0.10 7.63 -11.63
C GLY A 448 0.53 6.85 -12.80
N ASN A 449 1.86 6.74 -12.83
CA ASN A 449 2.62 5.89 -13.74
C ASN A 449 2.63 4.46 -13.18
N LYS A 450 1.77 3.61 -13.72
CA LYS A 450 1.73 2.17 -13.40
C LYS A 450 2.43 1.37 -14.47
N GLY A 451 2.99 0.24 -14.09
CA GLY A 451 3.51 -0.70 -15.06
C GLY A 451 3.61 -2.13 -14.55
N VAL A 452 3.70 -3.05 -15.50
CA VAL A 452 3.89 -4.48 -15.22
C VAL A 452 5.31 -4.84 -15.59
N ILE A 453 6.00 -5.58 -14.73
CA ILE A 453 7.36 -6.01 -14.99
C ILE A 453 7.32 -7.02 -16.14
N SER A 454 7.92 -6.67 -17.26
CA SER A 454 7.97 -7.52 -18.44
C SER A 454 9.22 -8.37 -18.50
N LYS A 455 10.33 -7.85 -17.96
CA LYS A 455 11.61 -8.54 -17.94
C LYS A 455 12.46 -8.09 -16.77
N ILE A 456 13.12 -9.06 -16.14
CA ILE A 456 14.22 -8.82 -15.22
C ILE A 456 15.53 -9.04 -15.98
N LEU A 457 16.35 -8.00 -16.13
CA LEU A 457 17.61 -8.07 -16.87
C LEU A 457 18.80 -8.29 -15.93
N PRO A 458 19.78 -9.12 -16.33
CA PRO A 458 21.06 -9.20 -15.63
C PRO A 458 21.73 -7.84 -15.52
N ILE A 459 22.56 -7.64 -14.49
CA ILE A 459 23.18 -6.35 -14.19
C ILE A 459 24.12 -5.92 -15.33
N GLU A 460 24.82 -6.88 -15.93
CA GLU A 460 25.72 -6.70 -17.07
C GLU A 460 25.01 -6.25 -18.35
N ASP A 461 23.73 -6.59 -18.52
CA ASP A 461 22.93 -6.20 -19.68
C ASP A 461 22.28 -4.82 -19.50
N MET A 462 22.21 -4.32 -18.27
CA MET A 462 21.57 -3.04 -17.97
C MET A 462 22.42 -1.88 -18.48
N PRO A 463 21.81 -0.85 -19.07
CA PRO A 463 22.49 0.39 -19.35
C PRO A 463 23.11 0.99 -18.08
N HIS A 464 24.31 1.52 -18.19
CA HIS A 464 25.03 2.13 -17.08
C HIS A 464 25.54 3.52 -17.44
N MET A 465 25.81 4.32 -16.41
CA MET A 465 26.44 5.64 -16.53
C MET A 465 27.95 5.50 -16.75
N GLU A 466 28.64 6.60 -17.09
CA GLU A 466 30.09 6.59 -17.35
C GLU A 466 30.93 6.20 -16.13
N ASP A 467 30.38 6.37 -14.91
CA ASP A 467 30.99 5.93 -13.66
C ASP A 467 30.84 4.41 -13.39
N GLY A 468 30.15 3.69 -14.28
CA GLY A 468 29.86 2.26 -14.15
C GLY A 468 28.61 1.93 -13.33
N THR A 469 27.91 2.93 -12.79
CA THR A 469 26.68 2.69 -12.02
C THR A 469 25.54 2.26 -12.97
N PRO A 470 24.97 1.05 -12.81
CA PRO A 470 23.87 0.58 -13.64
C PRO A 470 22.55 1.27 -13.26
N VAL A 471 21.67 1.40 -14.25
CA VAL A 471 20.27 1.80 -14.04
C VAL A 471 19.52 0.67 -13.32
N ASP A 472 18.63 1.02 -12.40
CA ASP A 472 17.80 0.04 -11.69
C ASP A 472 16.54 -0.31 -12.48
N ILE A 473 15.87 0.69 -13.06
CA ILE A 473 14.58 0.53 -13.77
C ILE A 473 14.56 1.35 -15.06
N MET A 474 14.09 0.75 -16.16
CA MET A 474 13.84 1.48 -17.41
C MET A 474 12.35 1.68 -17.66
N LEU A 475 11.95 2.93 -17.87
CA LEU A 475 10.59 3.34 -18.17
C LEU A 475 10.49 3.89 -19.60
N ASN A 476 9.34 3.70 -20.23
CA ASN A 476 9.11 4.21 -21.57
C ASN A 476 8.85 5.74 -21.55
N PRO A 477 9.67 6.53 -22.26
CA PRO A 477 9.48 7.99 -22.33
C PRO A 477 8.17 8.42 -22.98
N GLN A 478 7.59 7.60 -23.87
CA GLN A 478 6.35 7.95 -24.59
C GLN A 478 5.12 8.01 -23.67
N GLY A 479 5.20 7.36 -22.50
CA GLY A 479 4.13 7.37 -21.51
C GLY A 479 3.96 8.70 -20.79
N VAL A 480 4.96 9.60 -20.82
CA VAL A 480 4.90 10.87 -20.08
C VAL A 480 4.07 11.93 -20.82
N PRO A 481 4.33 12.27 -22.11
CA PRO A 481 3.62 13.36 -22.77
C PRO A 481 2.13 13.07 -22.96
N SER A 482 1.78 11.82 -23.27
CA SER A 482 0.40 11.39 -23.50
C SER A 482 -0.47 11.43 -22.23
N ARG A 483 0.15 11.35 -21.06
CA ARG A 483 -0.53 11.30 -19.76
C ARG A 483 -0.42 12.59 -18.96
N MET A 484 0.40 13.54 -19.42
CA MET A 484 0.60 14.86 -18.80
C MET A 484 0.93 14.76 -17.29
N ASN A 485 1.71 13.77 -16.89
CA ASN A 485 2.24 13.64 -15.53
C ASN A 485 3.74 13.99 -15.51
N ILE A 486 4.01 15.27 -15.69
CA ILE A 486 5.38 15.83 -15.81
C ILE A 486 6.08 15.80 -14.45
N GLY A 487 5.33 15.75 -13.33
CA GLY A 487 5.88 15.67 -11.98
C GLY A 487 6.89 14.55 -11.80
N GLN A 488 6.70 13.39 -12.47
CA GLN A 488 7.64 12.27 -12.40
C GLN A 488 9.02 12.60 -13.00
N VAL A 489 9.08 13.50 -13.99
CA VAL A 489 10.35 13.92 -14.61
C VAL A 489 11.07 14.90 -13.69
N LEU A 490 10.32 15.80 -13.04
CA LEU A 490 10.86 16.70 -12.03
C LEU A 490 11.37 15.92 -10.82
N GLU A 491 10.65 14.88 -10.39
CA GLU A 491 11.04 13.97 -9.32
C GLU A 491 12.39 13.30 -9.61
N ILE A 492 12.61 12.75 -10.81
CA ILE A 492 13.90 12.09 -11.10
C ILE A 492 15.08 13.06 -11.06
N HIS A 493 14.91 14.28 -11.56
CA HIS A 493 15.97 15.28 -11.59
C HIS A 493 16.30 15.76 -10.17
N LEU A 494 15.28 16.13 -9.39
CA LEU A 494 15.45 16.55 -8.01
C LEU A 494 16.01 15.41 -7.16
N GLY A 495 15.51 14.19 -7.34
CA GLY A 495 15.95 13.01 -6.62
C GLY A 495 17.41 12.66 -6.89
N MET A 496 17.86 12.81 -8.15
CA MET A 496 19.28 12.60 -8.48
C MET A 496 20.18 13.67 -7.87
N ALA A 497 19.76 14.95 -7.93
CA ALA A 497 20.51 16.04 -7.32
C ALA A 497 20.62 15.85 -5.80
N ALA A 498 19.51 15.55 -5.14
CA ALA A 498 19.44 15.27 -3.72
C ALA A 498 20.29 14.05 -3.32
N LYS A 499 20.26 12.97 -4.11
CA LYS A 499 21.12 11.79 -3.89
C LYS A 499 22.61 12.12 -3.99
N LYS A 500 23.03 12.93 -4.96
CA LYS A 500 24.43 13.38 -5.10
C LYS A 500 24.88 14.27 -3.94
N LEU A 501 24.00 15.15 -3.47
CA LEU A 501 24.26 16.05 -2.35
C LEU A 501 24.15 15.36 -0.97
N GLY A 502 23.58 14.15 -0.92
CA GLY A 502 23.36 13.42 0.33
C GLY A 502 22.26 14.02 1.21
N ILE A 503 21.28 14.70 0.60
CA ILE A 503 20.19 15.38 1.30
C ILE A 503 18.84 14.74 0.93
N LYS A 504 17.82 15.01 1.76
CA LYS A 504 16.41 14.81 1.41
C LYS A 504 15.76 16.16 1.19
N VAL A 505 14.81 16.23 0.27
CA VAL A 505 14.12 17.47 -0.10
C VAL A 505 12.63 17.31 0.13
N SER A 506 12.02 18.33 0.72
CA SER A 506 10.57 18.46 0.82
C SER A 506 10.07 19.44 -0.23
N THR A 507 9.15 19.00 -1.08
CA THR A 507 8.44 19.82 -2.06
C THR A 507 6.94 19.75 -1.78
N PRO A 508 6.43 20.58 -0.85
CA PRO A 508 5.01 20.69 -0.55
C PRO A 508 4.12 20.86 -1.80
N VAL A 509 2.92 20.30 -1.75
CA VAL A 509 1.92 20.43 -2.81
C VAL A 509 1.51 21.90 -3.01
N PHE A 510 1.59 22.40 -4.25
CA PHE A 510 1.32 23.81 -4.65
C PHE A 510 2.24 24.88 -4.03
N GLU A 511 3.27 24.47 -3.29
CA GLU A 511 4.30 25.33 -2.68
C GLU A 511 5.68 24.66 -2.84
N GLY A 512 5.86 23.97 -3.95
CA GLY A 512 7.01 23.14 -4.23
C GLY A 512 8.20 23.90 -4.80
N VAL A 513 9.26 23.14 -5.07
CA VAL A 513 10.48 23.61 -5.73
C VAL A 513 10.14 24.15 -7.11
N LYS A 514 10.50 25.39 -7.41
CA LYS A 514 10.27 25.99 -8.74
C LYS A 514 11.36 25.57 -9.72
N GLU A 515 11.14 25.82 -11.01
CA GLU A 515 12.11 25.46 -12.06
C GLU A 515 13.49 26.14 -11.84
N ALA A 516 13.51 27.39 -11.37
CA ALA A 516 14.75 28.11 -11.08
C ALA A 516 15.52 27.44 -9.93
N ASP A 517 14.83 27.19 -8.81
CA ASP A 517 15.39 26.51 -7.64
C ASP A 517 15.93 25.12 -8.01
N LEU A 518 15.19 24.37 -8.84
CA LEU A 518 15.61 23.06 -9.33
C LEU A 518 16.91 23.16 -10.14
N LYS A 519 17.02 24.15 -11.04
CA LYS A 519 18.26 24.38 -11.81
C LYS A 519 19.44 24.68 -10.89
N ASP A 520 19.23 25.50 -9.87
CA ASP A 520 20.28 25.86 -8.92
C ASP A 520 20.74 24.65 -8.10
N ILE A 521 19.81 23.83 -7.60
CA ILE A 521 20.10 22.57 -6.90
C ILE A 521 20.83 21.59 -7.82
N MET A 522 20.42 21.49 -9.09
CA MET A 522 21.09 20.64 -10.08
C MET A 522 22.52 21.12 -10.36
N ASN A 523 22.73 22.43 -10.47
CA ASN A 523 24.05 23.02 -10.67
C ASN A 523 24.96 22.76 -9.45
N GLU A 524 24.44 22.92 -8.24
CA GLU A 524 25.16 22.60 -6.99
C GLU A 524 25.55 21.12 -6.93
N ALA A 525 24.67 20.23 -7.37
CA ALA A 525 24.94 18.79 -7.47
C ALA A 525 25.88 18.39 -8.63
N GLY A 526 26.38 19.35 -9.41
CA GLY A 526 27.21 19.09 -10.59
C GLY A 526 26.48 18.29 -11.66
N MET A 527 25.18 18.52 -11.84
CA MET A 527 24.39 17.91 -12.91
C MET A 527 24.38 18.83 -14.14
N GLU A 528 24.90 18.33 -15.26
CA GLU A 528 24.91 19.04 -16.53
C GLU A 528 23.74 18.62 -17.43
N ASN A 529 23.52 19.34 -18.53
CA ASN A 529 22.59 18.98 -19.60
C ASN A 529 21.15 18.66 -19.12
N TYR A 530 20.64 19.44 -18.16
CA TYR A 530 19.31 19.26 -17.56
C TYR A 530 19.06 17.85 -17.03
N GLY A 531 20.09 17.22 -16.44
CA GLY A 531 19.98 15.90 -15.84
C GLY A 531 19.98 14.74 -16.84
N LYS A 532 20.26 15.01 -18.13
CA LYS A 532 20.46 13.96 -19.13
C LYS A 532 21.91 13.53 -19.15
N VAL A 533 22.13 12.23 -19.00
CA VAL A 533 23.45 11.62 -18.98
C VAL A 533 23.65 10.73 -20.19
N LYS A 534 24.91 10.54 -20.58
CA LYS A 534 25.27 9.56 -21.60
C LYS A 534 25.23 8.18 -20.96
N LEU A 535 24.34 7.34 -21.46
CA LEU A 535 24.28 5.93 -21.07
C LEU A 535 25.12 5.09 -22.03
N ILE A 536 25.59 3.95 -21.53
CA ILE A 536 26.33 2.92 -22.28
C ILE A 536 25.48 1.64 -22.24
N ASP A 537 25.26 1.00 -23.39
CA ASP A 537 24.59 -0.30 -23.48
C ASP A 537 25.52 -1.37 -22.88
N GLY A 538 25.07 -2.04 -21.82
CA GLY A 538 25.88 -3.06 -21.13
C GLY A 538 26.25 -4.27 -21.99
N ARG A 539 25.49 -4.55 -23.06
CA ARG A 539 25.72 -5.70 -23.95
C ARG A 539 26.77 -5.42 -25.01
N THR A 540 26.78 -4.21 -25.56
CA THR A 540 27.69 -3.84 -26.66
C THR A 540 28.88 -2.99 -26.20
N GLY A 541 28.75 -2.30 -25.06
CA GLY A 541 29.70 -1.30 -24.60
C GLY A 541 29.64 0.01 -25.40
N GLU A 542 28.69 0.15 -26.33
CA GLU A 542 28.51 1.36 -27.12
C GLU A 542 27.64 2.37 -26.36
N ALA A 543 27.95 3.65 -26.52
CA ALA A 543 27.13 4.70 -25.96
C ALA A 543 25.86 4.92 -26.79
N PHE A 544 24.76 5.26 -26.13
CA PHE A 544 23.54 5.66 -26.81
C PHE A 544 23.76 6.94 -27.63
N ASP A 545 23.09 7.04 -28.79
CA ASP A 545 23.22 8.17 -29.72
C ASP A 545 22.88 9.53 -29.09
N LYS A 546 21.94 9.54 -28.13
CA LYS A 546 21.46 10.74 -27.45
C LYS A 546 21.52 10.55 -25.93
N PRO A 547 21.79 11.63 -25.18
CA PRO A 547 21.78 11.58 -23.73
C PRO A 547 20.35 11.33 -23.22
N ILE A 548 20.25 10.50 -22.19
CA ILE A 548 19.00 9.99 -21.63
C ILE A 548 18.74 10.64 -20.28
N SER A 549 17.49 10.98 -19.99
CA SER A 549 17.09 11.43 -18.65
C SER A 549 17.20 10.27 -17.67
N VAL A 550 18.14 10.40 -16.73
CA VAL A 550 18.38 9.42 -15.66
C VAL A 550 18.29 10.15 -14.34
N GLY A 551 17.57 9.56 -13.40
CA GLY A 551 17.50 10.14 -12.06
C GLY A 551 16.94 9.19 -11.03
N VAL A 552 16.54 9.70 -9.87
CA VAL A 552 16.04 8.87 -8.77
C VAL A 552 14.54 9.09 -8.60
N MET A 553 13.75 8.04 -8.78
CA MET A 553 12.30 8.06 -8.59
C MET A 553 11.92 7.22 -7.37
N TYR A 554 10.87 7.62 -6.66
CA TYR A 554 10.29 6.79 -5.62
C TYR A 554 9.25 5.82 -6.19
N MET A 555 9.57 4.52 -6.17
CA MET A 555 8.75 3.46 -6.77
C MET A 555 8.12 2.56 -5.70
N LEU A 556 6.93 2.06 -6.02
CA LEU A 556 6.07 1.27 -5.13
C LEU A 556 5.79 -0.10 -5.76
N LYS A 557 5.83 -1.16 -4.94
CA LYS A 557 5.30 -2.48 -5.29
C LYS A 557 3.82 -2.55 -4.89
N LEU A 558 2.93 -2.80 -5.84
CA LEU A 558 1.49 -2.87 -5.57
C LEU A 558 1.08 -4.28 -5.12
N SER A 559 -0.05 -4.40 -4.42
CA SER A 559 -0.63 -5.69 -3.96
C SER A 559 -1.17 -6.57 -5.08
N HIS A 560 -0.85 -6.26 -6.33
CA HIS A 560 -1.28 -6.96 -7.53
C HIS A 560 -0.17 -7.88 -8.03
N MET A 561 0.13 -8.91 -7.25
CA MET A 561 1.16 -9.89 -7.57
C MET A 561 0.66 -10.92 -8.60
N VAL A 562 1.58 -11.44 -9.41
CA VAL A 562 1.26 -12.43 -10.44
C VAL A 562 0.81 -13.77 -9.85
N ASP A 563 1.44 -14.23 -8.76
CA ASP A 563 1.12 -15.52 -8.11
C ASP A 563 -0.33 -15.62 -7.64
N ASP A 564 -0.89 -14.49 -7.19
CA ASP A 564 -2.28 -14.44 -6.76
C ASP A 564 -3.24 -14.53 -7.95
N LYS A 565 -2.82 -14.03 -9.11
CA LYS A 565 -3.64 -13.94 -10.33
C LYS A 565 -3.53 -15.15 -11.24
N LEU A 566 -2.41 -15.86 -11.22
CA LEU A 566 -2.23 -17.07 -12.02
C LEU A 566 -3.26 -18.11 -11.57
N HIS A 567 -4.06 -18.58 -12.52
CA HIS A 567 -5.06 -19.62 -12.30
C HIS A 567 -5.20 -20.47 -13.56
N THR A 568 -5.09 -21.78 -13.38
CA THR A 568 -5.23 -22.76 -14.45
C THR A 568 -6.16 -23.86 -13.98
N ARG A 569 -7.10 -24.25 -14.82
CA ARG A 569 -8.00 -25.37 -14.56
C ARG A 569 -7.97 -26.33 -15.74
N ASN A 570 -7.71 -27.60 -15.43
CA ASN A 570 -7.99 -28.70 -16.35
C ASN A 570 -9.39 -29.28 -16.05
N ILE A 571 -9.51 -29.98 -14.92
CA ILE A 571 -10.78 -30.53 -14.40
C ILE A 571 -10.98 -30.00 -12.98
N GLY A 572 -12.23 -29.81 -12.57
CA GLY A 572 -12.56 -29.29 -11.25
C GLY A 572 -14.03 -29.53 -10.90
N PRO A 573 -14.50 -29.01 -9.77
CA PRO A 573 -15.89 -29.18 -9.36
C PRO A 573 -16.86 -28.46 -10.31
N TYR A 574 -18.08 -28.99 -10.33
CA TYR A 574 -19.21 -28.51 -11.13
C TYR A 574 -20.37 -28.13 -10.21
N SER A 575 -21.11 -27.11 -10.62
CA SER A 575 -22.37 -26.73 -10.01
C SER A 575 -23.38 -27.87 -10.18
N LEU A 576 -24.04 -28.28 -9.10
CA LEU A 576 -25.06 -29.33 -9.16
C LEU A 576 -26.27 -28.92 -10.01
N ILE A 577 -26.61 -27.64 -10.01
CA ILE A 577 -27.80 -27.12 -10.70
C ILE A 577 -27.53 -26.95 -12.19
N THR A 578 -26.47 -26.21 -12.53
CA THR A 578 -26.20 -25.84 -13.92
C THR A 578 -25.29 -26.84 -14.64
N GLN A 579 -24.68 -27.77 -13.91
CA GLN A 579 -23.66 -28.69 -14.43
C GLN A 579 -22.49 -27.96 -15.13
N GLN A 580 -22.28 -26.69 -14.79
CA GLN A 580 -21.17 -25.88 -15.27
C GLN A 580 -20.01 -25.93 -14.28
N PRO A 581 -18.77 -25.75 -14.76
CA PRO A 581 -17.64 -25.43 -13.89
C PRO A 581 -18.00 -24.39 -12.84
N LEU A 582 -17.63 -24.63 -11.58
CA LEU A 582 -17.72 -23.59 -10.55
C LEU A 582 -16.88 -22.36 -10.95
N GLY A 583 -17.16 -21.20 -10.36
CA GLY A 583 -16.44 -19.95 -10.63
C GLY A 583 -15.36 -19.66 -9.59
N GLY A 584 -14.24 -19.07 -10.04
CA GLY A 584 -13.20 -18.51 -9.16
C GLY A 584 -12.11 -19.49 -8.71
N LYS A 585 -10.90 -18.95 -8.47
CA LYS A 585 -9.69 -19.71 -8.11
C LYS A 585 -9.85 -20.56 -6.84
N ALA A 586 -10.49 -20.02 -5.81
CA ALA A 586 -10.69 -20.71 -4.52
C ALA A 586 -11.47 -22.04 -4.65
N GLN A 587 -12.31 -22.17 -5.68
CA GLN A 587 -13.09 -23.39 -5.95
C GLN A 587 -12.49 -24.22 -7.09
N ASN A 588 -11.27 -23.91 -7.52
CA ASN A 588 -10.68 -24.43 -8.75
C ASN A 588 -11.65 -24.27 -9.95
N GLY A 589 -12.24 -23.08 -10.06
CA GLY A 589 -13.29 -22.75 -11.00
C GLY A 589 -12.80 -22.53 -12.44
N GLY A 590 -13.72 -22.60 -13.41
CA GLY A 590 -13.43 -22.29 -14.81
C GLY A 590 -13.54 -20.80 -15.13
N GLN A 591 -12.92 -20.38 -16.23
CA GLN A 591 -13.13 -19.04 -16.77
C GLN A 591 -14.54 -18.96 -17.38
N ARG A 592 -15.24 -17.85 -17.14
CA ARG A 592 -16.54 -17.61 -17.77
C ARG A 592 -16.31 -17.23 -19.24
N PHE A 593 -16.88 -18.02 -20.14
CA PHE A 593 -17.01 -17.69 -21.56
C PHE A 593 -18.44 -17.20 -21.77
N GLY A 594 -18.62 -15.87 -21.87
CA GLY A 594 -19.91 -15.21 -21.79
C GLY A 594 -20.13 -14.18 -22.87
#